data_AF-A0A240E5J8-F1
#
_entry.id   AF-A0A240E5J8-F1
#
_cell.length_a   1.000
_cell.length_b   1.000
_cell.length_c   1.000
_cell.angle_alpha   90.00
_cell.angle_beta   90.00
_cell.angle_gamma   90.00
#
_symmetry.space_group_name_H-M   'P 1'
#
loop_
_entity.id
_entity.type
_entity.pdbx_description
1 polymer ?
#
loop_
_entity_poly.entity_id
_entity_poly.type
_entity_poly.pdbx_seq_one_letter_code
_entity_poly.pdbx_strand_id
1 'polypeptide(L)'
;MLKKLINFIIVLISFYGVNIYANEIKTFDLHFVVITNNPDAKTKVNLNQLYEEVNVLNKYFVKEDRSSIVNFRFKSASLYNDIKSSTCHLVDLGDAMQPFNLENAATLFNDCTDLNVRDKNAINIYIFDEYSDSKGFNSINSYGKRNSNKPFIFLDWKRLNHTTQSPEEHEMGHAFGLSHVCVPGATINSSTNIMASASCGLGSGGKRDIGFDASQVQTILHYVPLIEAKLASQ
;
A
#
# COMPACT_ATOMS: atom_id res chain seq x y z
N MET A 1 -61.98 55.63 -8.45
CA MET A 1 -62.09 54.16 -8.51
C MET A 1 -60.99 53.61 -9.40
N LEU A 2 -60.51 52.41 -9.06
CA LEU A 2 -59.62 51.52 -9.84
C LEU A 2 -58.09 51.71 -9.77
N LYS A 3 -57.56 51.08 -8.72
CA LYS A 3 -56.27 50.40 -8.56
C LYS A 3 -55.59 49.94 -9.86
N LYS A 4 -54.28 50.17 -9.98
CA LYS A 4 -53.34 49.24 -10.63
C LYS A 4 -52.12 49.06 -9.73
N LEU A 5 -52.15 47.97 -8.95
CA LEU A 5 -50.96 47.38 -8.34
C LEU A 5 -50.13 46.74 -9.46
N ILE A 6 -48.87 47.15 -9.59
CA ILE A 6 -47.87 46.42 -10.37
C ILE A 6 -47.19 45.46 -9.38
N ASN A 7 -47.54 44.18 -9.43
CA ASN A 7 -46.84 43.13 -8.70
C ASN A 7 -45.55 42.79 -9.46
N PHE A 8 -44.42 43.25 -8.95
CA PHE A 8 -43.10 42.79 -9.36
C PHE A 8 -42.76 41.55 -8.52
N ILE A 9 -42.94 40.36 -9.09
CA ILE A 9 -42.50 39.11 -8.45
C ILE A 9 -41.00 38.99 -8.71
N ILE A 10 -40.19 39.34 -7.71
CA ILE A 10 -38.77 38.97 -7.67
C ILE A 10 -38.70 37.52 -7.23
N VAL A 11 -38.45 36.62 -8.18
CA VAL A 11 -38.09 35.23 -7.88
C VAL A 11 -36.64 35.23 -7.39
N LEU A 12 -36.46 35.25 -6.07
CA LEU A 12 -35.19 34.94 -5.43
C LEU A 12 -34.93 33.44 -5.60
N ILE A 13 -34.17 33.09 -6.63
CA ILE A 13 -33.57 31.76 -6.75
C ILE A 13 -32.44 31.70 -5.72
N SER A 14 -32.77 31.21 -4.53
CA SER A 14 -31.78 30.80 -3.54
C SER A 14 -31.03 29.59 -4.10
N PHE A 15 -29.88 29.84 -4.72
CA PHE A 15 -28.87 28.81 -4.92
C PHE A 15 -28.42 28.34 -3.54
N TYR A 16 -29.01 27.25 -3.07
CA TYR A 16 -28.37 26.43 -2.05
C TYR A 16 -27.08 25.92 -2.69
N GLY A 17 -26.00 26.65 -2.46
CA GLY A 17 -24.65 26.18 -2.74
C GLY A 17 -24.47 24.90 -1.96
N VAL A 18 -24.61 23.76 -2.65
CA VAL A 18 -24.11 22.49 -2.15
C VAL A 18 -22.59 22.69 -2.15
N ASN A 19 -22.03 23.07 -1.00
CA ASN A 19 -20.60 22.97 -0.78
C ASN A 19 -20.27 21.49 -0.79
N ILE A 20 -20.01 20.96 -1.99
CA ILE A 20 -19.31 19.72 -2.17
C ILE A 20 -17.88 20.05 -1.72
N TYR A 21 -17.61 19.88 -0.42
CA TYR A 21 -16.25 19.80 0.06
C TYR A 21 -15.63 18.62 -0.68
N ALA A 22 -14.84 18.89 -1.71
CA ALA A 22 -13.92 17.91 -2.26
C ALA A 22 -13.01 17.51 -1.10
N ASN A 23 -13.26 16.33 -0.52
CA ASN A 23 -12.33 15.75 0.44
C ASN A 23 -10.97 15.66 -0.27
N GLU A 24 -10.01 16.44 0.22
CA GLU A 24 -8.66 16.42 -0.31
C GLU A 24 -8.11 15.00 -0.20
N ILE A 25 -7.62 14.46 -1.32
CA ILE A 25 -7.06 13.11 -1.36
C ILE A 25 -5.75 13.12 -0.57
N LYS A 26 -5.71 12.37 0.54
CA LYS A 26 -4.55 12.33 1.42
C LYS A 26 -3.34 11.75 0.70
N THR A 27 -2.18 12.39 0.87
CA THR A 27 -0.88 11.87 0.40
C THR A 27 -0.08 11.28 1.57
N PHE A 28 0.44 10.06 1.38
CA PHE A 28 1.37 9.40 2.29
C PHE A 28 2.77 9.34 1.70
N ASP A 29 3.76 9.71 2.51
CA ASP A 29 5.16 9.56 2.16
C ASP A 29 5.60 8.09 2.28
N LEU A 30 6.43 7.65 1.33
CA LEU A 30 7.02 6.31 1.27
C LEU A 30 8.52 6.37 1.50
N HIS A 31 9.01 5.56 2.44
CA HIS A 31 10.43 5.30 2.66
C HIS A 31 10.75 3.86 2.24
N PHE A 32 11.63 3.70 1.26
CA PHE A 32 12.02 2.39 0.75
C PHE A 32 13.33 1.93 1.39
N VAL A 33 13.42 0.65 1.75
CA VAL A 33 14.64 0.07 2.33
C VAL A 33 14.94 -1.26 1.64
N VAL A 34 16.09 -1.35 0.98
CA VAL A 34 16.53 -2.59 0.35
C VAL A 34 17.34 -3.38 1.37
N ILE A 35 16.72 -4.41 1.95
CA ILE A 35 17.33 -5.22 3.02
C ILE A 35 17.96 -6.52 2.51
N THR A 36 17.75 -6.88 1.24
CA THR A 36 18.44 -8.02 0.61
C THR A 36 19.82 -7.65 0.06
N ASN A 37 20.78 -8.56 0.25
CA ASN A 37 22.12 -8.52 -0.34
C ASN A 37 22.19 -9.26 -1.69
N ASN A 38 21.08 -9.87 -2.15
CA ASN A 38 21.03 -10.66 -3.37
C ASN A 38 21.60 -9.86 -4.56
N PRO A 39 22.62 -10.37 -5.28
CA PRO A 39 23.24 -9.65 -6.40
C PRO A 39 22.26 -9.27 -7.51
N ASP A 40 21.31 -10.15 -7.84
CA ASP A 40 20.32 -9.90 -8.89
C ASP A 40 19.35 -8.79 -8.44
N ALA A 41 18.89 -8.85 -7.19
CA ALA A 41 18.08 -7.81 -6.59
C ALA A 41 18.81 -6.46 -6.62
N LYS A 42 20.10 -6.41 -6.26
CA LYS A 42 20.90 -5.16 -6.31
C LYS A 42 21.01 -4.57 -7.71
N THR A 43 21.03 -5.39 -8.75
CA THR A 43 21.09 -4.90 -10.14
C THR A 43 19.76 -4.31 -10.58
N LYS A 44 18.64 -4.89 -10.12
CA LYS A 44 17.28 -4.48 -10.49
C LYS A 44 16.78 -3.31 -9.66
N VAL A 45 17.04 -3.31 -8.35
CA VAL A 45 16.46 -2.39 -7.37
C VAL A 45 17.39 -1.19 -7.18
N ASN A 46 17.16 -0.17 -8.02
CA ASN A 46 17.79 1.14 -7.93
C ASN A 46 16.75 2.23 -7.67
N LEU A 47 17.17 3.48 -7.47
CA LEU A 47 16.25 4.59 -7.18
C LEU A 47 15.14 4.75 -8.23
N ASN A 48 15.45 4.60 -9.53
CA ASN A 48 14.43 4.71 -10.56
C ASN A 48 13.37 3.61 -10.41
N GLN A 49 13.79 2.39 -10.11
CA GLN A 49 12.86 1.28 -9.83
C GLN A 49 11.95 1.62 -8.63
N LEU A 50 12.49 2.21 -7.57
CA LEU A 50 11.69 2.59 -6.39
C LEU A 50 10.71 3.74 -6.69
N TYR A 51 11.09 4.69 -7.56
CA TYR A 51 10.14 5.69 -8.07
C TYR A 51 9.02 5.04 -8.88
N GLU A 52 9.33 4.03 -9.71
CA GLU A 52 8.30 3.31 -10.47
C GLU A 52 7.34 2.55 -9.55
N GLU A 53 7.79 2.00 -8.41
CA GLU A 53 6.87 1.39 -7.44
C GLU A 53 5.85 2.40 -6.88
N VAL A 54 6.26 3.67 -6.70
CA VAL A 54 5.32 4.74 -6.32
C VAL A 54 4.30 4.98 -7.45
N ASN A 55 4.73 4.95 -8.71
CA ASN A 55 3.82 5.09 -9.86
C ASN A 55 2.84 3.91 -9.94
N VAL A 56 3.30 2.67 -9.69
CA VAL A 56 2.45 1.47 -9.62
C VAL A 56 1.39 1.64 -8.54
N LEU A 57 1.79 2.00 -7.33
CA LEU A 57 0.84 2.21 -6.22
C LEU A 57 -0.19 3.28 -6.56
N ASN A 58 0.22 4.44 -7.08
CA ASN A 58 -0.72 5.50 -7.46
C ASN A 58 -1.64 5.11 -8.62
N LYS A 59 -1.20 4.21 -9.50
CA LYS A 59 -2.00 3.73 -10.64
C LYS A 59 -3.06 2.70 -10.23
N TYR A 60 -2.73 1.82 -9.28
CA TYR A 60 -3.57 0.66 -8.97
C TYR A 60 -4.19 0.64 -7.58
N PHE A 61 -3.73 1.48 -6.64
CA PHE A 61 -4.38 1.66 -5.33
C PHE A 61 -5.61 2.57 -5.45
N VAL A 62 -6.59 2.11 -6.21
CA VAL A 62 -7.74 2.89 -6.68
C VAL A 62 -9.06 2.16 -6.41
N LYS A 63 -10.16 2.90 -6.47
CA LYS A 63 -11.50 2.30 -6.48
C LYS A 63 -11.73 1.54 -7.79
N GLU A 64 -12.81 0.75 -7.88
CA GLU A 64 -13.18 0.06 -9.12
C GLU A 64 -13.41 1.01 -10.32
N ASP A 65 -13.80 2.25 -10.07
CA ASP A 65 -13.95 3.30 -11.10
C ASP A 65 -12.62 3.99 -11.48
N ARG A 66 -11.48 3.50 -10.97
CA ARG A 66 -10.12 4.03 -11.13
C ARG A 66 -9.84 5.37 -10.47
N SER A 67 -10.77 5.94 -9.70
CA SER A 67 -10.48 7.13 -8.91
C SER A 67 -9.56 6.81 -7.73
N SER A 68 -8.61 7.71 -7.45
CA SER A 68 -7.68 7.56 -6.33
C SER A 68 -8.40 7.58 -4.98
N ILE A 69 -7.90 6.78 -4.04
CA ILE A 69 -8.38 6.74 -2.65
C ILE A 69 -7.46 7.59 -1.77
N VAL A 70 -6.15 7.42 -1.97
CA VAL A 70 -5.03 8.18 -1.39
C VAL A 70 -3.98 8.34 -2.49
N ASN A 71 -3.02 9.23 -2.27
CA ASN A 71 -1.81 9.34 -3.09
C ASN A 71 -0.60 8.88 -2.29
N PHE A 72 0.43 8.45 -2.99
CA PHE A 72 1.72 8.11 -2.44
C PHE A 72 2.80 8.99 -3.04
N ARG A 73 3.79 9.36 -2.23
CA ARG A 73 4.93 10.17 -2.65
C ARG A 73 6.23 9.51 -2.21
N PHE A 74 7.18 9.40 -3.12
CA PHE A 74 8.54 9.00 -2.76
C PHE A 74 9.15 10.05 -1.84
N LYS A 75 9.61 9.65 -0.65
CA LYS A 75 10.29 10.53 0.30
C LYS A 75 11.79 10.28 0.34
N SER A 76 12.18 9.02 0.51
CA SER A 76 13.57 8.62 0.65
C SER A 76 13.75 7.13 0.41
N ALA A 77 15.00 6.72 0.22
CA ALA A 77 15.36 5.32 0.17
C ALA A 77 16.73 5.08 0.81
N SER A 78 16.91 3.88 1.35
CA SER A 78 18.20 3.37 1.80
C SER A 78 18.47 2.02 1.14
N LEU A 79 19.61 1.92 0.46
CA LEU A 79 20.03 0.69 -0.20
C LEU A 79 20.78 -0.20 0.79
N TYR A 80 20.96 -1.48 0.45
CA TYR A 80 21.59 -2.46 1.33
C TYR A 80 22.94 -1.98 1.91
N ASN A 81 23.77 -1.33 1.09
CA ASN A 81 25.07 -0.84 1.56
C ASN A 81 24.98 0.28 2.60
N ASP A 82 23.87 1.03 2.63
CA ASP A 82 23.64 2.13 3.57
C ASP A 82 23.24 1.61 4.96
N ILE A 83 22.68 0.40 5.01
CA ILE A 83 22.03 -0.16 6.20
C ILE A 83 22.60 -1.49 6.69
N LYS A 84 23.51 -2.14 5.93
CA LYS A 84 24.12 -3.43 6.31
C LYS A 84 24.86 -3.45 7.65
N SER A 85 25.26 -2.28 8.16
CA SER A 85 25.90 -2.12 9.48
C SER A 85 24.95 -1.60 10.54
N SER A 86 23.66 -1.48 10.23
CA SER A 86 22.64 -1.10 11.20
C SER A 86 22.57 -2.13 12.33
N THR A 87 22.24 -1.67 13.53
CA THR A 87 21.93 -2.54 14.66
C THR A 87 20.48 -3.00 14.65
N CYS A 88 19.65 -2.52 13.70
CA CYS A 88 18.28 -2.99 13.56
C CYS A 88 18.24 -4.41 12.97
N HIS A 89 17.85 -5.38 13.79
CA HIS A 89 17.61 -6.77 13.38
C HIS A 89 16.53 -6.96 12.31
N LEU A 90 15.76 -5.91 11.98
CA LEU A 90 14.87 -5.91 10.82
C LEU A 90 15.62 -6.14 9.50
N VAL A 91 16.88 -5.67 9.42
CA VAL A 91 17.75 -5.87 8.24
C VAL A 91 18.06 -7.34 8.03
N ASP A 92 18.20 -8.11 9.11
CA ASP A 92 18.54 -9.54 9.06
C ASP A 92 17.45 -10.38 8.37
N LEU A 93 16.23 -9.86 8.22
CA LEU A 93 15.15 -10.53 7.51
C LEU A 93 15.37 -10.59 5.99
N GLY A 94 16.25 -9.76 5.45
CA GLY A 94 16.36 -9.53 4.01
C GLY A 94 16.80 -10.74 3.17
N ASP A 95 17.66 -11.57 3.75
CA ASP A 95 18.22 -12.79 3.14
C ASP A 95 18.12 -13.99 4.10
N ALA A 96 17.18 -13.95 5.03
CA ALA A 96 17.07 -14.97 6.06
C ALA A 96 16.69 -16.32 5.44
N MET A 97 17.48 -17.36 5.67
CA MET A 97 17.19 -18.73 5.23
C MET A 97 16.18 -19.44 6.14
N GLN A 98 15.06 -18.76 6.43
CA GLN A 98 13.97 -19.25 7.26
C GLN A 98 12.65 -18.64 6.78
N PRO A 99 11.51 -19.32 6.97
CA PRO A 99 10.22 -18.78 6.59
C PRO A 99 9.94 -17.40 7.21
N PHE A 100 9.50 -16.47 6.37
CA PHE A 100 9.17 -15.12 6.83
C PHE A 100 8.02 -15.16 7.84
N ASN A 101 8.18 -14.44 8.95
CA ASN A 101 7.17 -14.32 9.99
C ASN A 101 6.77 -12.86 10.18
N LEU A 102 5.54 -12.53 9.78
CA LEU A 102 5.03 -11.16 9.80
C LEU A 102 4.85 -10.58 11.22
N GLU A 103 4.59 -11.40 12.23
CA GLU A 103 4.51 -10.94 13.62
C GLU A 103 5.90 -10.61 14.17
N ASN A 104 6.90 -11.45 13.91
CA ASN A 104 8.28 -11.15 14.25
C ASN A 104 8.78 -9.89 13.54
N ALA A 105 8.48 -9.73 12.25
CA ALA A 105 8.80 -8.52 11.50
C ALA A 105 8.17 -7.27 12.13
N ALA A 106 6.94 -7.36 12.64
CA ALA A 106 6.30 -6.25 13.34
C ALA A 106 7.00 -5.87 14.65
N THR A 107 7.46 -6.86 15.43
CA THR A 107 8.27 -6.62 16.63
C THR A 107 9.57 -5.91 16.26
N LEU A 108 10.33 -6.46 15.32
CA LEU A 108 11.59 -5.89 14.84
C LEU A 108 11.42 -4.48 14.26
N PHE A 109 10.32 -4.25 13.53
CA PHE A 109 9.97 -2.92 13.03
C PHE A 109 9.72 -1.92 14.15
N ASN A 110 9.04 -2.33 15.22
CA ASN A 110 8.74 -1.44 16.33
C ASN A 110 10.00 -1.11 17.15
N ASP A 111 10.89 -2.08 17.32
CA ASP A 111 12.14 -1.95 18.07
C ASP A 111 13.24 -1.21 17.30
N CYS A 112 13.16 -1.15 15.96
CA CYS A 112 14.16 -0.48 15.15
C CYS A 112 14.14 1.05 15.35
N THR A 113 15.28 1.64 15.71
CA THR A 113 15.45 3.09 15.91
C THR A 113 16.34 3.75 14.87
N ASP A 114 16.98 2.98 14.00
CA ASP A 114 17.80 3.51 12.89
C ASP A 114 16.88 4.12 11.82
N LEU A 115 17.04 5.42 11.59
CA LEU A 115 16.20 6.18 10.65
C LEU A 115 16.49 5.87 9.18
N ASN A 116 17.61 5.22 8.87
CA ASN A 116 17.87 4.70 7.52
C ASN A 116 17.16 3.36 7.27
N VAL A 117 16.73 2.66 8.33
CA VAL A 117 15.98 1.40 8.23
C VAL A 117 14.49 1.62 8.49
N ARG A 118 14.13 2.64 9.28
CA ARG A 118 12.74 2.97 9.57
C ARG A 118 12.54 4.47 9.70
N ASP A 119 11.87 5.06 8.72
CA ASP A 119 11.36 6.42 8.81
C ASP A 119 10.01 6.42 9.53
N LYS A 120 9.99 6.96 10.75
CA LYS A 120 8.78 7.06 11.59
C LYS A 120 7.67 7.95 11.00
N ASN A 121 8.02 8.81 10.05
CA ASN A 121 7.12 9.78 9.42
C ASN A 121 6.76 9.36 7.97
N ALA A 122 6.88 8.08 7.63
CA ALA A 122 6.54 7.53 6.33
C ALA A 122 6.00 6.10 6.47
N ILE A 123 5.29 5.63 5.45
CA ILE A 123 5.02 4.20 5.30
C ILE A 123 6.32 3.55 4.81
N ASN A 124 6.76 2.51 5.50
CA ASN A 124 8.04 1.87 5.20
C ASN A 124 7.82 0.66 4.28
N ILE A 125 8.58 0.59 3.19
CA ILE A 125 8.52 -0.47 2.19
C ILE A 125 9.88 -1.17 2.16
N TYR A 126 9.89 -2.43 2.58
CA TYR A 126 11.09 -3.26 2.62
C TYR A 126 11.18 -4.13 1.38
N ILE A 127 12.28 -4.01 0.63
CA ILE A 127 12.58 -4.88 -0.50
C ILE A 127 13.50 -6.00 -0.02
N PHE A 128 13.05 -7.24 -0.14
CA PHE A 128 13.72 -8.44 0.39
C PHE A 128 13.70 -9.61 -0.61
N ASP A 129 14.45 -10.67 -0.31
CA ASP A 129 14.43 -11.94 -1.05
C ASP A 129 13.70 -12.98 -0.20
N GLU A 130 12.46 -13.29 -0.58
CA GLU A 130 11.61 -14.13 0.24
C GLU A 130 12.15 -15.58 0.29
N TYR A 131 12.16 -16.17 1.48
CA TYR A 131 12.45 -17.58 1.67
C TYR A 131 11.22 -18.32 2.21
N SER A 132 10.99 -19.54 1.69
CA SER A 132 10.05 -20.51 2.27
C SER A 132 10.65 -21.91 2.29
N ASP A 133 10.21 -22.77 3.21
CA ASP A 133 10.71 -24.15 3.31
C ASP A 133 10.51 -24.96 2.03
N SER A 134 9.41 -24.71 1.31
CA SER A 134 9.04 -25.48 0.12
C SER A 134 9.76 -25.06 -1.17
N LYS A 135 10.19 -23.79 -1.25
CA LYS A 135 10.75 -23.21 -2.49
C LYS A 135 12.11 -22.53 -2.30
N GLY A 136 12.61 -22.44 -1.07
CA GLY A 136 13.73 -21.56 -0.73
C GLY A 136 13.49 -20.15 -1.22
N PHE A 137 14.54 -19.51 -1.76
CA PHE A 137 14.47 -18.19 -2.40
C PHE A 137 13.72 -18.14 -3.74
N ASN A 138 13.14 -19.24 -4.22
CA ASN A 138 12.26 -19.21 -5.39
C ASN A 138 10.81 -18.88 -5.03
N SER A 139 10.48 -18.80 -3.75
CA SER A 139 9.24 -18.19 -3.34
C SER A 139 9.36 -16.67 -3.47
N ILE A 140 8.21 -16.04 -3.69
CA ILE A 140 8.09 -14.65 -4.09
C ILE A 140 6.95 -13.98 -3.31
N ASN A 141 6.65 -14.48 -2.12
CA ASN A 141 5.56 -13.91 -1.34
C ASN A 141 5.91 -12.50 -0.88
N SER A 142 4.88 -11.72 -0.62
CA SER A 142 4.99 -10.36 -0.11
C SER A 142 4.01 -10.23 1.05
N TYR A 143 4.22 -9.23 1.91
CA TYR A 143 3.50 -9.15 3.17
C TYR A 143 3.23 -7.70 3.56
N GLY A 144 1.99 -7.38 3.92
CA GLY A 144 1.61 -6.08 4.46
C GLY A 144 1.01 -6.16 5.86
N LYS A 145 1.27 -5.15 6.69
CA LYS A 145 0.68 -5.05 8.03
C LYS A 145 0.39 -3.61 8.42
N ARG A 146 -0.81 -3.36 8.94
CA ARG A 146 -1.20 -2.05 9.51
C ARG A 146 -0.42 -1.68 10.77
N ASN A 147 0.03 -2.67 11.54
CA ASN A 147 0.88 -2.55 12.74
C ASN A 147 0.48 -1.38 13.67
N SER A 148 -0.71 -1.46 14.26
CA SER A 148 -1.22 -0.42 15.17
C SER A 148 -1.22 0.99 14.54
N ASN A 149 -1.57 1.06 13.25
CA ASN A 149 -1.57 2.26 12.39
C ASN A 149 -0.17 2.83 12.07
N LYS A 150 0.89 2.04 12.23
CA LYS A 150 2.24 2.31 11.69
C LYS A 150 2.52 1.34 10.53
N PRO A 151 1.87 1.53 9.37
CA PRO A 151 1.89 0.55 8.30
C PRO A 151 3.30 0.31 7.77
N PHE A 152 3.56 -0.94 7.40
CA PHE A 152 4.73 -1.33 6.61
C PHE A 152 4.35 -2.46 5.66
N ILE A 153 5.13 -2.61 4.59
CA ILE A 153 5.02 -3.74 3.66
C ILE A 153 6.42 -4.30 3.34
N PHE A 154 6.47 -5.58 3.02
CA PHE A 154 7.61 -6.30 2.48
C PHE A 154 7.26 -6.76 1.07
N LEU A 155 8.06 -6.35 0.09
CA LEU A 155 7.89 -6.71 -1.32
C LEU A 155 9.07 -7.56 -1.76
N ASP A 156 8.77 -8.74 -2.29
CA ASP A 156 9.79 -9.56 -2.90
C ASP A 156 10.30 -8.89 -4.17
N TRP A 157 11.63 -8.78 -4.29
CA TRP A 157 12.27 -8.04 -5.39
C TRP A 157 11.92 -8.58 -6.79
N LYS A 158 11.55 -9.86 -6.89
CA LYS A 158 11.19 -10.48 -8.18
C LYS A 158 9.85 -9.97 -8.69
N ARG A 159 8.93 -9.54 -7.80
CA ARG A 159 7.57 -9.15 -8.19
C ARG A 159 7.36 -7.67 -8.45
N LEU A 160 8.36 -6.84 -8.14
CA LEU A 160 8.39 -5.41 -8.47
C LEU A 160 7.95 -5.11 -9.90
N ASN A 161 7.38 -3.92 -10.10
CA ASN A 161 6.68 -3.47 -11.30
C ASN A 161 5.33 -4.15 -11.57
N HIS A 162 4.63 -4.66 -10.55
CA HIS A 162 3.34 -5.32 -10.75
C HIS A 162 3.44 -6.49 -11.75
N THR A 163 4.58 -7.17 -11.83
CA THR A 163 4.83 -8.16 -12.90
C THR A 163 4.02 -9.44 -12.71
N THR A 164 3.54 -9.71 -11.50
CA THR A 164 2.75 -10.91 -11.18
C THR A 164 1.75 -10.63 -10.06
N GLN A 165 0.45 -10.59 -10.39
CA GLN A 165 -0.67 -10.50 -9.43
C GLN A 165 -0.52 -9.35 -8.42
N SER A 166 -0.05 -8.18 -8.86
CA SER A 166 -0.27 -6.91 -8.14
C SER A 166 0.11 -6.90 -6.65
N PRO A 167 1.36 -7.26 -6.28
CA PRO A 167 1.75 -7.32 -4.87
C PRO A 167 1.67 -5.96 -4.18
N GLU A 168 2.04 -4.88 -4.86
CA GLU A 168 2.27 -3.58 -4.24
C GLU A 168 0.99 -3.07 -3.57
N GLU A 169 -0.08 -2.93 -4.34
CA GLU A 169 -1.38 -2.49 -3.85
C GLU A 169 -2.10 -3.53 -2.98
N HIS A 170 -1.82 -4.83 -3.15
CA HIS A 170 -2.39 -5.89 -2.32
C HIS A 170 -1.84 -5.81 -0.90
N GLU A 171 -0.52 -5.75 -0.74
CA GLU A 171 0.11 -5.61 0.56
C GLU A 171 -0.19 -4.26 1.18
N MET A 172 -0.26 -3.20 0.37
CA MET A 172 -0.72 -1.90 0.86
C MET A 172 -2.18 -1.98 1.35
N GLY A 173 -3.04 -2.78 0.72
CA GLY A 173 -4.40 -3.05 1.20
C GLY A 173 -4.39 -3.64 2.61
N HIS A 174 -3.54 -4.62 2.90
CA HIS A 174 -3.33 -5.14 4.25
C HIS A 174 -2.78 -4.09 5.22
N ALA A 175 -1.88 -3.23 4.75
CA ALA A 175 -1.34 -2.11 5.52
C ALA A 175 -2.43 -1.08 5.90
N PHE A 176 -3.50 -0.98 5.10
CA PHE A 176 -4.69 -0.18 5.37
C PHE A 176 -5.85 -0.99 6.02
N GLY A 177 -5.58 -2.19 6.51
CA GLY A 177 -6.51 -2.97 7.33
C GLY A 177 -7.46 -3.89 6.56
N LEU A 178 -7.24 -4.10 5.27
CA LEU A 178 -8.02 -5.04 4.48
C LEU A 178 -7.60 -6.49 4.75
N SER A 179 -8.54 -7.41 4.57
CA SER A 179 -8.33 -8.86 4.59
C SER A 179 -8.51 -9.43 3.19
N HIS A 180 -8.05 -10.67 2.99
CA HIS A 180 -8.25 -11.38 1.72
C HIS A 180 -9.73 -11.53 1.37
N VAL A 181 -10.01 -11.54 0.06
CA VAL A 181 -11.29 -11.94 -0.53
C VAL A 181 -11.09 -13.23 -1.33
N CYS A 182 -12.08 -14.12 -1.28
CA CYS A 182 -12.07 -15.35 -2.06
C CYS A 182 -12.84 -15.17 -3.36
N VAL A 183 -12.25 -15.57 -4.49
CA VAL A 183 -12.93 -15.57 -5.80
C VAL A 183 -12.92 -17.01 -6.35
N PRO A 184 -14.00 -17.79 -6.09
CA PRO A 184 -14.08 -19.16 -6.54
C PRO A 184 -13.96 -19.30 -8.06
N GLY A 185 -13.18 -20.28 -8.52
CA GLY A 185 -12.97 -20.55 -9.94
C GLY A 185 -12.05 -19.56 -10.67
N ALA A 186 -11.49 -18.55 -9.98
CA ALA A 186 -10.54 -17.63 -10.59
C ALA A 186 -9.28 -18.37 -11.04
N THR A 187 -8.90 -18.14 -12.30
CA THR A 187 -7.61 -18.56 -12.86
C THR A 187 -6.61 -17.42 -12.79
N ILE A 188 -5.32 -17.68 -13.04
CA ILE A 188 -4.26 -16.65 -13.00
C ILE A 188 -4.53 -15.47 -13.94
N ASN A 189 -5.33 -15.69 -14.98
CA ASN A 189 -5.68 -14.70 -15.98
C ASN A 189 -7.04 -14.00 -15.75
N SER A 190 -7.81 -14.44 -14.76
CA SER A 190 -9.10 -13.84 -14.41
C SER A 190 -8.88 -12.48 -13.77
N SER A 191 -9.58 -11.44 -14.24
CA SER A 191 -9.61 -10.16 -13.56
C SER A 191 -10.35 -10.30 -12.23
N THR A 192 -9.77 -9.75 -11.16
CA THR A 192 -10.23 -9.94 -9.78
C THR A 192 -10.00 -8.68 -8.94
N ASN A 193 -10.69 -8.60 -7.82
CA ASN A 193 -10.47 -7.59 -6.79
C ASN A 193 -9.00 -7.59 -6.32
N ILE A 194 -8.45 -6.43 -5.95
CA ILE A 194 -7.05 -6.31 -5.50
C ILE A 194 -6.75 -7.30 -4.36
N MET A 195 -7.67 -7.49 -3.41
CA MET A 195 -7.49 -8.35 -2.24
C MET A 195 -7.79 -9.83 -2.51
N ALA A 196 -8.03 -10.23 -3.77
CA ALA A 196 -8.29 -11.62 -4.11
C ALA A 196 -7.08 -12.51 -3.78
N SER A 197 -7.30 -13.66 -3.14
CA SER A 197 -6.19 -14.52 -2.68
C SER A 197 -6.41 -15.99 -3.00
N ALA A 198 -5.31 -16.67 -3.32
CA ALA A 198 -5.28 -18.13 -3.46
C ALA A 198 -5.35 -18.85 -2.10
N SER A 199 -5.12 -18.15 -0.98
CA SER A 199 -5.14 -18.75 0.36
C SER A 199 -6.50 -19.34 0.74
N CYS A 200 -7.56 -18.94 0.04
CA CYS A 200 -8.90 -19.50 0.23
C CYS A 200 -9.05 -20.92 -0.34
N GLY A 201 -8.11 -21.42 -1.15
CA GLY A 201 -8.18 -22.75 -1.78
C GLY A 201 -9.26 -22.90 -2.87
N LEU A 202 -9.96 -21.82 -3.23
CA LEU A 202 -11.07 -21.85 -4.19
C LEU A 202 -10.71 -21.28 -5.58
N GLY A 203 -9.49 -20.77 -5.75
CA GLY A 203 -9.01 -20.15 -7.00
C GLY A 203 -7.57 -19.68 -6.86
N SER A 204 -7.00 -19.10 -7.92
CA SER A 204 -5.59 -18.65 -7.93
C SER A 204 -5.36 -17.23 -7.41
N GLY A 205 -6.41 -16.52 -6.99
CA GLY A 205 -6.38 -15.09 -6.67
C GLY A 205 -6.47 -14.16 -7.89
N GLY A 206 -6.34 -14.67 -9.12
CA GLY A 206 -6.49 -13.89 -10.36
C GLY A 206 -5.41 -12.83 -10.57
N LYS A 207 -5.69 -11.88 -11.47
CA LYS A 207 -4.80 -10.78 -11.83
C LYS A 207 -4.72 -9.68 -10.78
N ARG A 208 -5.77 -9.52 -9.95
CA ARG A 208 -5.91 -8.45 -8.95
C ARG A 208 -5.82 -7.06 -9.59
N ASP A 209 -6.66 -6.80 -10.59
CA ASP A 209 -6.56 -5.63 -11.47
C ASP A 209 -7.83 -4.74 -11.50
N ILE A 210 -8.89 -5.09 -10.76
CA ILE A 210 -10.17 -4.36 -10.78
C ILE A 210 -10.10 -3.05 -9.97
N GLY A 211 -9.48 -3.08 -8.78
CA GLY A 211 -9.55 -2.00 -7.78
C GLY A 211 -10.25 -2.46 -6.49
N PHE A 212 -10.41 -1.52 -5.55
CA PHE A 212 -11.07 -1.76 -4.27
C PHE A 212 -12.58 -1.45 -4.34
N ASP A 213 -13.39 -2.36 -3.79
CA ASP A 213 -14.85 -2.19 -3.71
C ASP A 213 -15.25 -1.13 -2.65
N ALA A 214 -16.53 -0.76 -2.62
CA ALA A 214 -17.02 0.28 -1.72
C ALA A 214 -16.77 -0.01 -0.22
N SER A 215 -16.83 -1.28 0.21
CA SER A 215 -16.60 -1.67 1.62
C SER A 215 -15.12 -1.56 1.97
N GLN A 216 -14.25 -1.98 1.07
CA GLN A 216 -12.80 -1.85 1.20
C GLN A 216 -12.38 -0.37 1.22
N VAL A 217 -12.96 0.45 0.33
CA VAL A 217 -12.70 1.90 0.31
C VAL A 217 -13.12 2.56 1.63
N GLN A 218 -14.28 2.20 2.19
CA GLN A 218 -14.70 2.71 3.51
C GLN A 218 -13.71 2.31 4.61
N THR A 219 -13.20 1.07 4.58
CA THR A 219 -12.21 0.60 5.55
C THR A 219 -10.89 1.35 5.42
N ILE A 220 -10.39 1.54 4.20
CA ILE A 220 -9.18 2.33 3.93
C ILE A 220 -9.36 3.74 4.49
N LEU A 221 -10.44 4.44 4.13
CA LEU A 221 -10.71 5.81 4.56
C LEU A 221 -10.93 5.94 6.07
N HIS A 222 -11.44 4.90 6.73
CA HIS A 222 -11.52 4.85 8.19
C HIS A 222 -10.13 4.89 8.85
N TYR A 223 -9.15 4.18 8.29
CA TYR A 223 -7.79 4.11 8.85
C TYR A 223 -6.87 5.25 8.42
N VAL A 224 -7.14 5.94 7.30
CA VAL A 224 -6.35 7.10 6.82
C VAL A 224 -6.02 8.11 7.93
N PRO A 225 -6.99 8.69 8.67
CA PRO A 225 -6.66 9.68 9.71
C PRO A 225 -5.91 9.07 10.89
N LEU A 226 -6.09 7.78 11.17
CA LEU A 226 -5.40 7.09 12.27
C LEU A 226 -3.93 6.81 11.93
N ILE A 227 -3.66 6.46 10.66
CA ILE A 227 -2.30 6.29 10.13
C ILE A 227 -1.60 7.66 10.10
N GLU A 228 -2.27 8.68 9.57
CA GLU A 228 -1.74 10.05 9.55
C GLU A 228 -1.32 10.52 10.95
N ALA A 229 -2.21 10.34 11.94
CA ALA A 229 -1.91 10.72 13.31
C ALA A 229 -0.67 9.99 13.86
N LYS A 230 -0.52 8.69 13.57
CA LYS A 230 0.65 7.91 14.03
C LYS A 230 1.96 8.30 13.36
N LEU A 231 1.93 8.64 12.08
CA LEU A 231 3.11 9.09 11.33
C LEU A 231 3.50 10.53 11.66
N ALA A 232 2.59 11.33 12.23
CA ALA A 232 2.89 12.70 12.66
C ALA A 232 3.36 12.81 14.12
N SER A 233 3.07 11.81 14.97
CA SER A 233 3.15 11.94 16.44
C SER A 233 4.40 11.32 17.09
N GLN A 234 5.46 11.01 16.36
CA GLN A 234 6.62 10.25 16.87
C GLN A 234 7.93 10.95 16.59
#